data_AF-B7WXW1-F1
#
_entry.id   AF-B7WXW1-F1
#
_cell.length_a   1.000
_cell.length_b   1.000
_cell.length_c   1.000
_cell.angle_alpha   90.00
_cell.angle_beta   90.00
_cell.angle_gamma   90.00
#
_symmetry.space_group_name_H-M   'P 1'
#
loop_
_entity.id
_entity.type
_entity.pdbx_description
1 polymer ?
#
loop_
_entity_poly.entity_id
_entity_poly.type
_entity_poly.pdbx_seq_one_letter_code
_entity_poly.pdbx_strand_id
1 'polypeptide(L)' 'MWIQLAIFVLSVVISYSTRAKTTTPKASVLGDFDFPQGTEGTAQMMVFGDCWIDGWMVLGVGDFRTQAIRR' A
#
# COMPACT_ATOMS: atom_id res chain seq x y z
N MET A 1 9.51 35.02 35.92
CA MET A 1 10.10 33.70 35.60
C MET A 1 9.07 32.58 35.62
N TRP A 2 8.28 32.41 36.70
CA TRP A 2 7.23 31.38 36.76
C TRP A 2 6.06 31.56 35.77
N ILE A 3 5.63 32.80 35.51
CA ILE A 3 4.56 33.10 34.55
C ILE A 3 4.96 32.75 33.12
N GLN A 4 6.22 33.04 32.74
CA GLN A 4 6.76 32.66 31.43
C GLN A 4 6.83 31.14 31.27
N LEU A 5 7.18 30.42 32.34
CA LEU A 5 7.17 28.96 32.35
C LEU A 5 5.75 28.40 32.13
N ALA A 6 4.74 28.98 32.80
CA ALA A 6 3.36 28.57 32.65
C ALA A 6 2.83 28.79 31.21
N ILE A 7 3.18 29.94 30.60
CA ILE A 7 2.84 30.24 29.21
C ILE A 7 3.50 29.25 28.25
N PHE A 8 4.76 28.86 28.51
CA PHE A 8 5.48 27.89 27.69
C PHE A 8 4.86 26.48 27.79
N VAL A 9 4.50 26.02 28.98
CA VAL A 9 3.83 24.72 29.12
C VAL A 9 2.47 24.74 28.42
N LEU A 10 1.71 25.83 28.55
CA LEU A 10 0.40 25.95 27.90
C LEU A 10 0.53 25.95 26.37
N SER A 11 1.52 26.63 25.81
CA SER A 11 1.74 26.65 24.36
C SER A 11 2.15 25.28 23.81
N VAL A 12 2.95 24.51 24.56
CA VAL A 12 3.33 23.13 24.20
C VAL A 12 2.11 22.20 24.21
N VAL A 13 1.24 22.31 25.22
CA VAL A 13 0.02 21.50 25.30
C VAL A 13 -0.94 21.82 24.15
N ILE A 14 -1.13 23.10 23.83
CA ILE A 14 -1.98 23.53 22.72
C ILE A 14 -1.38 23.08 21.39
N SER A 15 -0.07 23.23 21.19
CA SER A 15 0.61 22.79 19.98
C SER A 15 0.50 21.27 19.78
N TYR A 16 0.60 20.49 20.86
CA TYR A 16 0.46 19.04 20.79
C TYR A 16 -0.98 18.60 20.52
N SER A 17 -1.98 19.28 21.09
CA SER A 17 -3.39 18.95 20.87
C SER A 17 -3.89 19.37 19.48
N THR A 18 -3.37 20.47 18.94
CA THR A 18 -3.74 20.98 17.60
C THR A 18 -2.90 20.39 16.47
N ARG A 19 -1.86 19.63 16.79
CA ARG A 19 -1.05 18.94 15.79
C ARG A 19 -1.93 17.96 15.02
N ALA A 20 -2.06 18.19 13.72
CA ALA A 20 -2.73 17.26 12.83
C ALA A 20 -2.10 15.86 13.02
N LYS A 21 -2.92 14.88 13.38
CA LYS A 21 -2.45 13.50 13.48
C LYS A 21 -1.88 13.11 12.12
N THR A 22 -0.65 12.63 12.11
CA THR A 22 -0.01 12.11 10.89
C THR A 22 -0.91 11.04 10.30
N THR A 23 -1.46 11.32 9.13
CA THR A 23 -2.26 10.36 8.38
C THR A 23 -1.32 9.26 7.92
N THR A 24 -1.46 8.06 8.49
CA THR A 24 -0.73 6.90 7.98
C THR A 24 -1.13 6.69 6.52
N PRO A 25 -0.19 6.63 5.56
CA PRO A 25 -0.53 6.36 4.17
C PRO A 25 -1.30 5.04 4.10
N LYS A 26 -2.40 5.03 3.34
CA LYS A 26 -3.20 3.83 3.13
C LYS A 26 -2.27 2.77 2.52
N ALA A 27 -2.23 1.59 3.14
CA ALA A 27 -1.50 0.47 2.58
C ALA A 27 -2.05 0.16 1.18
N SER A 28 -1.17 0.00 0.21
CA SER A 28 -1.53 -0.42 -1.14
C SER A 28 -2.32 -1.72 -1.07
N VAL A 29 -3.39 -1.81 -1.85
CA VAL A 29 -4.20 -3.02 -1.95
C VAL A 29 -3.83 -3.80 -3.21
N LEU A 30 -4.20 -5.07 -3.27
CA LEU A 30 -3.88 -5.94 -4.41
C LEU A 30 -4.37 -5.37 -5.75
N GLY A 31 -5.47 -4.60 -5.74
CA GLY A 31 -6.03 -3.94 -6.93
C GLY A 31 -5.28 -2.69 -7.39
N ASP A 32 -4.29 -2.21 -6.63
CA ASP A 32 -3.44 -1.08 -7.06
C ASP A 32 -2.31 -1.54 -8.00
N PHE A 33 -2.16 -2.86 -8.20
CA PHE A 33 -1.14 -3.45 -9.07
C PHE A 33 -1.76 -3.87 -10.40
N ASP A 34 -1.06 -3.55 -11.48
CA ASP A 34 -1.42 -4.01 -12.82
C ASP A 34 -0.78 -5.38 -13.08
N PHE A 35 -1.60 -6.42 -13.06
CA PHE A 35 -1.15 -7.79 -13.34
C PHE A 35 -1.54 -8.16 -14.77
N PRO A 36 -0.67 -8.86 -15.52
CA PRO A 36 -1.05 -9.38 -16.82
C PRO A 36 -2.16 -10.42 -16.63
N GLN A 37 -3.37 -10.03 -17.00
CA GLN A 37 -4.58 -10.83 -16.92
C GLN A 37 -5.33 -10.76 -18.25
N GLY A 38 -5.81 -11.91 -18.71
CA GLY A 38 -6.74 -11.96 -19.83
C GLY A 38 -8.09 -11.39 -19.41
N THR A 39 -8.63 -10.48 -20.21
CA THR A 39 -10.02 -10.01 -20.10
C THR A 39 -10.95 -10.85 -20.97
N GLU A 40 -12.26 -10.67 -20.82
CA GLU A 40 -13.25 -11.30 -21.69
C GLU A 40 -12.97 -10.98 -23.16
N GLY A 41 -12.86 -12.02 -23.99
CA GLY A 41 -12.49 -11.91 -25.41
C GLY A 41 -10.99 -12.04 -25.72
N THR A 42 -10.13 -12.17 -24.69
CA THR A 42 -8.70 -12.45 -24.92
C THR A 42 -8.53 -13.86 -25.50
N ALA A 43 -7.90 -13.97 -26.67
CA ALA A 43 -7.66 -15.24 -27.34
C ALA A 43 -6.82 -16.17 -26.44
N GLN A 44 -7.27 -17.43 -26.32
CA GLN A 44 -6.53 -18.47 -25.60
C GLN A 44 -5.58 -19.16 -26.58
N MET A 45 -4.30 -19.19 -26.25
CA MET A 45 -3.30 -19.93 -27.02
C MET A 45 -3.35 -21.41 -26.64
N MET A 46 -3.42 -22.29 -27.64
CA MET A 46 -3.32 -23.73 -27.47
C MET A 46 -2.05 -24.21 -28.16
N VAL A 47 -1.12 -24.77 -27.39
CA VAL A 47 0.18 -25.22 -27.89
C VAL A 47 0.17 -26.74 -28.06
N PHE A 48 0.62 -27.20 -29.23
CA PHE A 48 0.86 -28.61 -29.52
C PHE A 48 2.36 -28.83 -29.76
N GLY A 49 2.99 -29.65 -28.92
CA GLY A 49 4.46 -29.81 -28.90
C GLY A 49 5.14 -28.73 -28.07
N ASP A 50 6.45 -28.52 -28.29
CA ASP A 50 7.24 -27.56 -27.52
C ASP A 50 7.50 -26.29 -28.34
N CYS A 51 7.09 -25.13 -27.82
CA CYS A 51 7.44 -23.82 -28.36
C CYS A 51 7.63 -22.80 -27.23
N TRP A 52 8.34 -21.71 -27.54
CA TRP A 52 8.45 -20.56 -26.64
C TRP A 52 7.23 -19.65 -26.79
N ILE A 53 6.74 -19.14 -25.67
CA ILE A 53 5.62 -18.20 -25.60
C ILE A 53 6.08 -16.90 -24.96
N ASP A 54 5.72 -15.78 -25.58
CA ASP A 54 6.04 -14.44 -25.06
C ASP A 54 4.99 -13.95 -24.02
N GLY A 55 3.78 -14.52 -24.08
CA GLY A 55 2.66 -14.15 -23.22
C GLY A 55 2.55 -14.99 -21.97
N TRP A 56 2.26 -14.35 -20.84
CA TRP A 56 1.95 -15.00 -19.57
C TRP A 56 0.78 -14.31 -18.88
N MET A 57 0.09 -15.04 -18.01
CA MET A 57 -1.03 -14.53 -17.22
C MET A 57 -0.89 -14.93 -15.77
N VAL A 58 -1.21 -14.01 -14.86
CA VAL A 58 -1.30 -14.28 -13.42
C VAL A 58 -2.65 -14.91 -13.11
N LEU A 59 -2.64 -16.16 -12.63
CA LEU A 59 -3.86 -16.87 -12.21
C LEU A 59 -4.24 -16.62 -10.75
N GLY A 60 -3.25 -16.31 -9.92
CA GLY A 60 -3.45 -16.04 -8.50
C GLY A 60 -2.17 -15.53 -7.85
N VAL A 61 -2.33 -14.60 -6.90
CA VAL A 61 -1.23 -14.05 -6.08
C VAL A 61 -1.55 -14.32 -4.62
N GLY A 62 -0.62 -14.95 -3.91
CA GLY A 62 -0.72 -15.27 -2.49
C GLY A 62 0.15 -14.36 -1.62
N ASP A 63 0.00 -14.50 -0.30
CA ASP A 63 0.87 -13.88 0.72
C ASP A 63 1.02 -12.35 0.67
N PHE A 64 0.07 -11.63 0.08
CA PHE A 64 0.06 -10.17 0.12
C PHE A 64 -0.24 -9.67 1.54
N ARG A 65 0.74 -9.01 2.16
CA ARG A 65 0.62 -8.45 3.51
C ARG A 65 0.60 -6.93 3.46
N THR A 66 -0.41 -6.34 4.07
CA THR A 66 -0.54 -4.88 4.25
C THR A 66 0.07 -4.38 5.55
N GLN A 67 0.53 -5.30 6.40
CA GLN A 67 1.15 -4.99 7.70
C GLN A 67 2.67 -5.07 7.61
N ALA A 68 3.35 -4.18 8.33
CA ALA A 68 4.81 -4.18 8.41
C ALA A 68 5.31 -5.52 8.99
N ILE A 69 6.36 -6.07 8.37
CA ILE A 69 7.02 -7.28 8.88
C ILE A 69 7.67 -6.94 10.21
N ARG A 70 7.13 -7.48 11.30
CA ARG A 70 7.72 -7.37 12.63
C ARG A 70 8.77 -8.47 12.78
N ARG A 71 10.02 -8.07 13.05
CA ARG A 71 11.09 -8.97 13.51
C ARG A 71 10.83 -9.44 14.94
#